data_AF-A0AA39U833-F1
#
_entry.id   AF-A0AA39U833-F1
#
_cell.length_a   1.000
_cell.length_b   1.000
_cell.length_c   1.000
_cell.angle_alpha   90.00
_cell.angle_beta   90.00
_cell.angle_gamma   90.00
#
_symmetry.space_group_name_H-M   'P 1'
#
loop_
_entity.id
_entity.type
_entity.pdbx_description
1 polymer ?
#
loop_
_entity_poly.entity_id
_entity_poly.type
_entity_poly.pdbx_seq_one_letter_code
_entity_poly.pdbx_strand_id
1 'polypeptide(L)'
;MEQRAHVLYIRHLIRKGHGYPFWHPEPDTSRPVAYTERGVHPGDVGILNDRGGFDHLFNVFRDADDPVNGGNVPPDFRPLCLNNPGSPQITQACYNYNITSAHVNCREISAGVSADVTSLARAEASFEFSTTEESAAILCLPRRATKHETLSKGAIKEYAIANGAAWYTYVNSLDYLGRDAPNGSLYIVTGCDKTDSWGTA
;
A
#
# COMPACT_ATOMS: atom_id res chain seq x y z
N MET A 1 19.80 -18.65 8.70
CA MET A 1 19.70 -17.30 8.10
C MET A 1 18.46 -16.68 8.69
N GLU A 2 18.61 -15.58 9.45
CA GLU A 2 17.50 -14.91 10.12
C GLU A 2 16.50 -14.42 9.07
N GLN A 3 15.21 -14.76 9.22
CA GLN A 3 14.19 -14.31 8.27
C GLN A 3 13.96 -12.82 8.49
N ARG A 4 14.05 -12.02 7.41
CA ARG A 4 13.83 -10.57 7.48
C ARG A 4 12.40 -10.29 7.97
N ALA A 5 12.23 -9.36 8.91
CA ALA A 5 10.94 -9.07 9.56
C ALA A 5 9.81 -8.80 8.55
N HIS A 6 10.06 -8.00 7.51
CA HIS A 6 9.06 -7.71 6.48
C HIS A 6 8.59 -8.97 5.72
N VAL A 7 9.45 -9.96 5.50
CA VAL A 7 9.08 -11.22 4.81
C VAL A 7 8.10 -12.01 5.66
N LEU A 8 8.37 -12.11 6.97
CA LEU A 8 7.45 -12.74 7.92
C LEU A 8 6.12 -11.98 7.99
N TYR A 9 6.19 -10.66 8.12
CA TYR A 9 5.03 -9.79 8.15
C TYR A 9 4.13 -9.97 6.94
N ILE A 10 4.71 -9.95 5.73
CA ILE A 10 3.99 -10.20 4.47
C ILE A 10 3.38 -11.59 4.45
N ARG A 11 4.17 -12.63 4.73
CA ARG A 11 3.71 -14.02 4.70
C ARG A 11 2.49 -14.25 5.60
N HIS A 12 2.47 -13.60 6.75
CA HIS A 12 1.40 -13.72 7.73
C HIS A 12 0.14 -12.93 7.36
N LEU A 13 0.29 -11.67 6.92
CA LEU A 13 -0.87 -10.80 6.67
C LEU A 13 -1.43 -10.89 5.25
N ILE A 14 -0.66 -11.34 4.25
CA ILE A 14 -1.13 -11.45 2.85
C ILE A 14 -2.38 -12.33 2.74
N ARG A 15 -2.50 -13.34 3.61
CA ARG A 15 -3.62 -14.28 3.66
C ARG A 15 -4.94 -13.65 4.13
N LYS A 16 -4.90 -12.43 4.65
CA LYS A 16 -6.11 -11.66 5.01
C LYS A 16 -6.83 -11.08 3.80
N GLY A 17 -6.18 -11.06 2.63
CA GLY A 17 -6.82 -10.62 1.39
C GLY A 17 -7.04 -9.11 1.29
N HIS A 18 -6.30 -8.31 2.06
CA HIS A 18 -6.37 -6.84 2.04
C HIS A 18 -5.38 -6.20 1.06
N GLY A 19 -4.71 -7.00 0.23
CA GLY A 19 -3.61 -6.55 -0.62
C GLY A 19 -2.25 -6.83 0.03
N TYR A 20 -1.20 -6.23 -0.54
CA TYR A 20 0.17 -6.46 -0.08
C TYR A 20 0.45 -5.61 1.18
N PRO A 21 0.79 -6.21 2.32
CA PRO A 21 1.02 -5.48 3.55
C PRO A 21 2.45 -4.90 3.56
N PHE A 22 2.59 -3.60 3.81
CA PHE A 22 3.90 -2.96 3.88
C PHE A 22 4.43 -2.91 5.32
N TRP A 23 5.70 -3.27 5.47
CA TRP A 23 6.47 -3.12 6.70
C TRP A 23 6.98 -1.69 6.87
N HIS A 24 7.35 -1.05 5.75
CA HIS A 24 7.68 0.37 5.67
C HIS A 24 6.70 1.05 4.69
N PRO A 25 5.51 1.45 5.18
CA PRO A 25 4.47 2.04 4.34
C PRO A 25 4.75 3.48 3.93
N GLU A 26 5.71 4.16 4.57
CA GLU A 26 6.02 5.56 4.28
C GLU A 26 6.54 5.73 2.84
N PRO A 27 6.09 6.77 2.12
CA PRO A 27 6.62 7.06 0.79
C PRO A 27 8.07 7.53 0.88
N ASP A 28 8.85 7.19 -0.14
CA ASP A 28 10.22 7.66 -0.32
C ASP A 28 10.27 9.19 -0.43
N THR A 29 10.97 9.84 0.50
CA THR A 29 11.05 11.30 0.61
C THR A 29 11.83 11.96 -0.52
N SER A 30 12.59 11.18 -1.32
CA SER A 30 13.26 11.69 -2.52
C SER A 30 12.32 11.93 -3.70
N ARG A 31 11.05 11.51 -3.58
CA ARG A 31 10.02 11.68 -4.61
C ARG A 31 9.41 13.08 -4.62
N PRO A 32 8.74 13.47 -5.73
CA PRO A 32 8.05 14.75 -5.79
C PRO A 32 7.11 14.94 -4.60
N VAL A 33 7.03 16.16 -4.08
CA VAL A 33 6.16 16.52 -2.94
C VAL A 33 4.71 16.11 -3.19
N ALA A 34 4.22 16.29 -4.43
CA ALA A 34 2.89 15.88 -4.84
C ALA A 34 2.63 14.36 -4.68
N TYR A 35 3.67 13.54 -4.79
CA TYR A 35 3.57 12.10 -4.51
C TYR A 35 3.70 11.81 -3.01
N THR A 36 4.69 12.39 -2.31
CA THR A 36 4.96 12.06 -0.91
C THR A 36 3.81 12.45 0.03
N GLU A 37 3.12 13.56 -0.23
CA GLU A 37 1.93 13.96 0.53
C GLU A 37 0.75 13.00 0.33
N ARG A 38 0.65 12.42 -0.87
CA ARG A 38 -0.43 11.50 -1.21
C ARG A 38 -0.12 10.07 -0.78
N GLY A 39 1.15 9.65 -0.87
CA GLY A 39 1.58 8.26 -0.82
C GLY A 39 1.01 7.41 -1.98
N VAL A 40 1.21 6.09 -1.85
CA VAL A 40 0.72 5.09 -2.82
C VAL A 40 -0.76 5.27 -3.12
N HIS A 41 -1.15 5.18 -4.38
CA HIS A 41 -2.50 5.48 -4.85
C HIS A 41 -2.88 4.58 -6.03
N PRO A 42 -4.19 4.32 -6.25
CA PRO A 42 -4.61 3.63 -7.46
C PRO A 42 -4.02 4.25 -8.74
N GLY A 43 -3.56 3.39 -9.62
CA GLY A 43 -2.86 3.74 -10.87
C GLY A 43 -1.34 3.82 -10.75
N ASP A 44 -0.78 3.82 -9.54
CA ASP A 44 0.67 3.80 -9.35
C ASP A 44 1.26 2.48 -9.89
N VAL A 45 2.29 2.60 -10.70
CA VAL A 45 3.17 1.52 -11.14
C VAL A 45 4.44 1.59 -10.32
N GLY A 46 4.89 0.44 -9.83
CA GLY A 46 6.08 0.38 -9.00
C GLY A 46 6.57 -1.02 -8.71
N ILE A 47 7.59 -1.08 -7.86
CA ILE A 47 8.27 -2.32 -7.45
C ILE A 47 8.18 -2.45 -5.94
N LEU A 48 7.94 -3.67 -5.45
CA LEU A 48 8.06 -3.95 -4.03
C LEU A 48 9.53 -4.07 -3.66
N ASN A 49 10.00 -3.24 -2.73
CA ASN A 49 11.42 -3.19 -2.37
C ASN A 49 11.78 -4.21 -1.29
N ASP A 50 13.08 -4.47 -1.14
CA ASP A 50 13.62 -5.48 -0.23
C ASP A 50 13.61 -5.08 1.26
N ARG A 51 13.02 -3.91 1.55
CA ARG A 51 12.77 -3.38 2.89
C ARG A 51 11.30 -3.52 3.30
N GLY A 52 10.42 -3.96 2.40
CA GLY A 52 8.99 -4.12 2.66
C GLY A 52 8.17 -2.85 2.44
N GLY A 53 8.62 -1.97 1.56
CA GLY A 53 7.88 -0.82 1.05
C GLY A 53 7.62 -0.90 -0.46
N PHE A 54 7.29 0.24 -1.06
CA PHE A 54 6.94 0.35 -2.48
C PHE A 54 7.70 1.48 -3.17
N ASP A 55 8.48 1.11 -4.19
CA ASP A 55 9.22 2.03 -5.04
C ASP A 55 8.32 2.48 -6.19
N HIS A 56 7.70 3.64 -6.03
CA HIS A 56 6.89 4.26 -7.07
C HIS A 56 7.72 4.60 -8.31
N LEU A 57 7.14 4.41 -9.50
CA LEU A 57 7.74 4.79 -10.77
C LEU A 57 6.94 5.93 -11.39
N PHE A 58 5.68 5.67 -11.72
CA PHE A 58 4.75 6.64 -12.31
C PHE A 58 3.30 6.20 -12.03
N ASN A 59 2.34 7.09 -12.25
CA ASN A 59 0.90 6.80 -12.18
C ASN A 59 0.27 6.84 -13.58
N VAL A 60 -0.45 5.77 -13.94
CA VAL A 60 -1.06 5.64 -15.28
C VAL A 60 -2.23 6.57 -15.55
N PHE A 61 -2.84 7.16 -14.52
CA PHE A 61 -3.95 8.10 -14.65
C PHE A 61 -3.51 9.55 -14.76
N ARG A 62 -2.20 9.81 -14.64
CA ARG A 62 -1.63 11.16 -14.65
C ARG A 62 -0.86 11.37 -15.94
N ASP A 63 -0.93 12.58 -16.47
CA ASP A 63 -0.12 13.00 -17.62
C ASP A 63 1.38 12.90 -17.31
N ALA A 64 2.21 12.86 -18.35
CA ALA A 64 3.66 12.74 -18.20
C ALA A 64 4.25 13.92 -17.40
N ASP A 65 3.72 15.12 -17.62
CA ASP A 65 4.12 16.38 -16.99
C ASP A 65 3.40 16.66 -15.66
N ASP A 66 2.45 15.82 -15.25
CA ASP A 66 1.83 15.92 -13.92
C ASP A 66 2.91 15.83 -12.83
N PRO A 67 2.86 16.66 -11.77
CA PRO A 67 3.88 16.67 -10.71
C PRO A 67 4.15 15.32 -10.03
N VAL A 68 3.19 14.39 -10.05
CA VAL A 68 3.34 13.03 -9.50
C VAL A 68 4.30 12.21 -10.36
N ASN A 69 4.19 12.33 -11.68
CA ASN A 69 5.04 11.64 -12.65
C ASN A 69 6.36 12.39 -12.86
N GLY A 70 6.30 13.72 -12.92
CA GLY A 70 7.48 14.58 -13.04
C GLY A 70 8.33 14.26 -14.27
N GLY A 71 7.71 13.85 -15.38
CA GLY A 71 8.39 13.41 -16.60
C GLY A 71 8.98 12.00 -16.56
N ASN A 72 8.89 11.28 -15.44
CA ASN A 72 9.48 9.95 -15.26
C ASN A 72 8.54 8.83 -15.72
N VAL A 73 8.16 8.87 -17.00
CA VAL A 73 7.28 7.88 -17.63
C VAL A 73 7.98 7.17 -18.79
N PRO A 74 7.48 6.00 -19.22
CA PRO A 74 7.96 5.33 -20.42
C PRO A 74 7.83 6.21 -21.68
N PRO A 75 8.65 5.95 -22.73
CA PRO A 75 8.48 6.58 -24.04
C PRO A 75 7.06 6.38 -24.59
N ASP A 76 6.55 7.38 -25.30
CA ASP A 76 5.21 7.40 -25.90
C ASP A 76 4.06 7.14 -24.91
N PHE A 77 4.30 7.33 -23.61
CA PHE A 77 3.31 7.15 -22.56
C PHE A 77 2.06 8.02 -22.82
N ARG A 78 0.90 7.39 -22.71
CA ARG A 78 -0.41 8.03 -22.80
C ARG A 78 -1.23 7.64 -21.58
N PRO A 79 -1.76 8.60 -20.80
CA PRO A 79 -2.54 8.25 -19.62
C PRO A 79 -3.76 7.40 -19.97
N LEU A 80 -4.11 6.50 -19.05
CA LEU A 80 -5.35 5.76 -19.09
C LEU A 80 -6.51 6.68 -18.69
N CYS A 81 -7.15 7.29 -19.69
CA CYS A 81 -8.35 8.09 -19.48
C CYS A 81 -9.57 7.18 -19.23
N LEU A 82 -10.14 7.27 -18.03
CA LEU A 82 -11.39 6.59 -17.69
C LEU A 82 -12.56 7.56 -17.86
N ASN A 83 -13.67 7.11 -18.47
CA ASN A 83 -14.88 7.91 -18.71
C ASN A 83 -15.51 8.51 -17.44
N ASN A 84 -15.15 7.96 -16.27
CA ASN A 84 -15.33 8.60 -14.97
C ASN A 84 -13.92 8.75 -14.38
N PRO A 85 -13.33 9.95 -14.35
CA PRO A 85 -11.92 10.14 -14.06
C PRO A 85 -11.63 9.83 -12.60
N GLY A 86 -11.33 8.56 -12.33
CA GLY A 86 -10.27 8.15 -11.42
C GLY A 86 -10.39 8.52 -9.95
N SER A 87 -11.49 9.10 -9.45
CA SER A 87 -11.68 9.22 -8.01
C SER A 87 -11.85 7.80 -7.46
N PRO A 88 -10.94 7.35 -6.58
CA PRO A 88 -11.11 6.05 -5.96
C PRO A 88 -12.44 6.03 -5.21
N GLN A 89 -13.12 4.89 -5.20
CA GLN A 89 -14.13 4.66 -4.18
C GLN A 89 -13.43 4.72 -2.82
N ILE A 90 -13.88 5.64 -1.97
CA ILE A 90 -13.32 5.84 -0.63
C ILE A 90 -14.24 5.18 0.39
N THR A 91 -13.69 4.26 1.17
CA THR A 91 -14.39 3.66 2.32
C THR A 91 -13.63 4.05 3.59
N GLN A 92 -14.24 4.94 4.37
CA GLN A 92 -13.67 5.41 5.64
C GLN A 92 -13.73 4.33 6.70
N ALA A 93 -12.76 4.37 7.62
CA ALA A 93 -12.72 3.50 8.80
C ALA A 93 -12.86 2.00 8.41
N CYS A 94 -12.17 1.59 7.35
CA CYS A 94 -12.07 0.18 6.98
C CYS A 94 -11.30 -0.57 8.06
N TYR A 95 -11.72 -1.82 8.28
CA TYR A 95 -11.21 -2.71 9.32
C TYR A 95 -11.46 -2.22 10.76
N ASN A 96 -11.14 -3.11 11.70
CA ASN A 96 -11.10 -2.80 13.12
C ASN A 96 -9.76 -2.14 13.48
N TYR A 97 -9.49 -2.00 14.77
CA TYR A 97 -8.26 -1.38 15.29
C TYR A 97 -7.01 -2.23 15.11
N ASN A 98 -7.12 -3.46 14.62
CA ASN A 98 -5.98 -4.31 14.33
C ASN A 98 -6.28 -5.33 13.22
N ILE A 99 -5.21 -5.77 12.57
CA ILE A 99 -5.16 -6.89 11.63
C ILE A 99 -4.01 -7.79 12.10
N THR A 100 -4.30 -9.06 12.41
CA THR A 100 -3.33 -9.97 13.02
C THR A 100 -3.24 -11.29 12.27
N SER A 101 -2.15 -12.06 12.39
CA SER A 101 -2.10 -13.45 11.92
C SER A 101 -3.28 -14.29 12.44
N ALA A 102 -3.61 -15.37 11.74
CA ALA A 102 -4.76 -16.21 12.08
C ALA A 102 -4.75 -16.78 13.51
N HIS A 103 -3.56 -17.03 14.09
CA HIS A 103 -3.39 -17.65 15.41
C HIS A 103 -3.05 -16.64 16.53
N VAL A 104 -3.23 -15.34 16.29
CA VAL A 104 -3.03 -14.31 17.30
C VAL A 104 -4.33 -14.05 18.04
N ASN A 105 -4.32 -14.27 19.34
CA ASN A 105 -5.37 -13.81 20.23
C ASN A 105 -5.12 -12.34 20.57
N CYS A 106 -6.14 -11.50 20.40
CA CYS A 106 -6.11 -10.09 20.78
C CYS A 106 -7.13 -9.86 21.89
N ARG A 107 -6.68 -9.30 23.01
CA ARG A 107 -7.52 -8.87 24.12
C ARG A 107 -7.37 -7.38 24.30
N GLU A 108 -8.49 -6.67 24.32
CA GLU A 108 -8.49 -5.28 24.74
C GLU A 108 -8.41 -5.19 26.26
N ILE A 109 -7.46 -4.41 26.75
CA ILE A 109 -7.32 -4.04 28.15
C ILE A 109 -7.86 -2.63 28.29
N SER A 110 -9.06 -2.51 28.87
CA SER A 110 -9.61 -1.20 29.25
C SER A 110 -8.86 -0.70 30.47
N ALA A 111 -8.09 0.38 30.34
CA ALA A 111 -7.74 1.20 31.50
C ALA A 111 -9.06 1.77 32.04
N GLY A 112 -9.36 1.53 33.31
CA GLY A 112 -10.66 1.85 33.90
C GLY A 112 -11.02 3.33 33.72
N VAL A 113 -11.99 3.61 32.85
CA VAL A 113 -12.73 4.87 32.82
C VAL A 113 -14.20 4.51 32.70
N SER A 114 -14.99 5.12 33.59
CA SER A 114 -16.41 4.94 33.80
C SER A 114 -17.22 4.74 32.51
N ALA A 115 -18.20 3.84 32.58
CA ALA A 115 -19.15 3.53 31.52
C ALA A 115 -20.08 4.71 31.24
N ASP A 116 -19.59 5.77 30.59
CA ASP A 116 -20.43 6.77 29.95
C ASP A 116 -19.64 7.69 29.00
N VAL A 117 -19.17 7.21 27.84
CA VAL A 117 -18.88 8.09 26.69
C VAL A 117 -19.11 7.34 25.39
N THR A 118 -20.26 7.60 24.77
CA THR A 118 -20.47 7.41 23.35
C THR A 118 -19.45 8.21 22.52
N SER A 119 -18.64 7.50 21.75
CA SER A 119 -18.19 7.91 20.40
C SER A 119 -17.12 9.00 20.18
N LEU A 120 -16.42 9.54 21.18
CA LEU A 120 -15.29 10.46 20.89
C LEU A 120 -14.02 10.08 21.66
N ALA A 121 -13.01 9.66 20.89
CA ALA A 121 -11.63 9.35 21.29
C ALA A 121 -11.47 8.20 22.30
N ARG A 122 -11.30 6.97 21.78
CA ARG A 122 -10.68 5.84 22.48
C ARG A 122 -9.17 6.10 22.63
N ALA A 123 -8.82 7.19 23.30
CA ALA A 123 -7.45 7.72 23.39
C ALA A 123 -6.48 6.80 24.14
N GLU A 124 -6.97 5.73 24.77
CA GLU A 124 -6.18 4.89 25.66
C GLU A 124 -6.62 3.41 25.68
N ALA A 125 -7.01 2.85 24.52
CA ALA A 125 -7.17 1.40 24.43
C ALA A 125 -5.80 0.72 24.35
N SER A 126 -5.48 -0.10 25.34
CA SER A 126 -4.33 -1.00 25.30
C SER A 126 -4.76 -2.35 24.74
N PHE A 127 -3.94 -2.94 23.89
CA PHE A 127 -4.18 -4.28 23.33
C PHE A 127 -3.08 -5.22 23.80
N GLU A 128 -3.48 -6.37 24.33
CA GLU A 128 -2.60 -7.49 24.59
C GLU A 128 -2.74 -8.51 23.46
N PHE A 129 -1.60 -8.92 22.91
CA PHE A 129 -1.52 -9.92 21.87
C PHE A 129 -0.78 -11.14 22.39
N SER A 130 -1.31 -12.32 22.13
CA SER A 130 -0.65 -13.59 22.45
C SER A 130 -0.76 -14.55 21.28
N THR A 131 0.28 -15.37 21.11
CA THR A 131 0.35 -16.41 20.09
C THR A 131 1.12 -17.60 20.66
N THR A 132 0.77 -18.81 20.21
CA THR A 132 1.54 -20.03 20.48
C THR A 132 2.48 -20.38 19.34
N GLU A 133 2.38 -19.68 18.21
CA GLU A 133 3.21 -19.90 17.03
C GLU A 133 4.59 -19.24 17.19
N GLU A 134 5.61 -19.81 16.55
CA GLU A 134 6.97 -19.27 16.52
C GLU A 134 7.07 -17.90 15.84
N SER A 135 6.10 -17.56 14.99
CA SER A 135 6.03 -16.26 14.34
C SER A 135 4.58 -15.84 14.14
N ALA A 136 4.35 -14.54 14.25
CA ALA A 136 3.09 -13.88 13.95
C ALA A 136 3.37 -12.48 13.39
N ALA A 137 2.32 -11.83 12.91
CA ALA A 137 2.35 -10.44 12.50
C ALA A 137 1.13 -9.71 13.03
N ILE A 138 1.33 -8.48 13.46
CA ILE A 138 0.31 -7.60 14.02
C ILE A 138 0.44 -6.25 13.34
N LEU A 139 -0.68 -5.74 12.84
CA LEU A 139 -0.84 -4.35 12.41
C LEU A 139 -1.90 -3.70 13.29
N CYS A 140 -1.49 -2.73 14.10
CA CYS A 140 -2.38 -1.89 14.88
C CYS A 140 -2.74 -0.63 14.08
N LEU A 141 -4.02 -0.26 14.11
CA LEU A 141 -4.61 0.88 13.40
C LEU A 141 -5.41 1.74 14.38
N PRO A 142 -4.77 2.53 15.26
CA PRO A 142 -5.48 3.34 16.28
C PRO A 142 -6.54 4.27 15.69
N ARG A 143 -6.28 4.82 14.49
CA ARG A 143 -7.21 5.70 13.76
C ARG A 143 -8.00 5.00 12.66
N ARG A 144 -7.91 3.66 12.59
CA ARG A 144 -8.43 2.82 11.51
C ARG A 144 -7.82 3.23 10.16
N ALA A 145 -8.09 2.43 9.13
CA ALA A 145 -7.63 2.75 7.79
C ALA A 145 -8.76 3.36 6.95
N THR A 146 -8.37 4.04 5.88
CA THR A 146 -9.26 4.51 4.82
C THR A 146 -8.87 3.78 3.55
N LYS A 147 -9.83 3.07 2.97
CA LYS A 147 -9.64 2.28 1.76
C LYS A 147 -9.93 3.13 0.53
N HIS A 148 -9.02 3.11 -0.42
CA HIS A 148 -9.14 3.72 -1.74
C HIS A 148 -9.10 2.62 -2.79
N GLU A 149 -10.16 2.45 -3.58
CA GLU A 149 -10.22 1.43 -4.62
C GLU A 149 -10.64 1.99 -5.97
N THR A 150 -10.07 1.46 -7.05
CA THR A 150 -10.61 1.69 -8.39
C THR A 150 -11.72 0.69 -8.72
N LEU A 151 -12.79 1.18 -9.37
CA LEU A 151 -13.84 0.33 -9.93
C LEU A 151 -13.44 -0.25 -11.30
N SER A 152 -12.54 0.43 -12.02
CA SER A 152 -12.16 0.09 -13.40
C SER A 152 -11.00 -0.90 -13.46
N LYS A 153 -10.99 -1.94 -12.60
CA LYS A 153 -9.90 -2.93 -12.53
C LYS A 153 -9.66 -3.64 -13.87
N GLY A 154 -10.72 -3.86 -14.67
CA GLY A 154 -10.61 -4.44 -16.02
C GLY A 154 -9.81 -3.56 -16.99
N ALA A 155 -10.14 -2.27 -17.06
CA ALA A 155 -9.42 -1.31 -17.91
C ALA A 155 -7.94 -1.17 -17.52
N ILE A 156 -7.64 -1.15 -16.23
CA ILE A 156 -6.25 -1.14 -15.73
C ILE A 156 -5.51 -2.39 -16.18
N LYS A 157 -6.15 -3.57 -16.08
CA LYS A 157 -5.56 -4.83 -16.50
C LYS A 157 -5.26 -4.84 -18.00
N GLU A 158 -6.20 -4.42 -18.84
CA GLU A 158 -6.00 -4.33 -20.30
C GLU A 158 -4.86 -3.37 -20.65
N TYR A 159 -4.84 -2.20 -20.00
CA TYR A 159 -3.78 -1.21 -20.17
C TYR A 159 -2.40 -1.74 -19.73
N ALA A 160 -2.34 -2.44 -18.60
CA ALA A 160 -1.10 -3.08 -18.13
C ALA A 160 -0.63 -4.21 -19.05
N ILE A 161 -1.54 -5.01 -19.62
CA ILE A 161 -1.20 -6.04 -20.60
C ILE A 161 -0.62 -5.41 -21.87
N ALA A 162 -1.25 -4.34 -22.38
CA ALA A 162 -0.82 -3.70 -23.61
C ALA A 162 0.55 -3.02 -23.49
N ASN A 163 0.89 -2.49 -22.30
CA ASN A 163 2.10 -1.68 -22.10
C ASN A 163 3.19 -2.34 -21.25
N GLY A 164 2.91 -3.46 -20.59
CA GLY A 164 3.79 -4.05 -19.58
C GLY A 164 5.20 -4.37 -20.09
N ALA A 165 5.32 -4.82 -21.35
CA ALA A 165 6.62 -5.04 -21.98
C ALA A 165 7.43 -3.75 -22.13
N ALA A 166 6.79 -2.67 -22.60
CA ALA A 166 7.42 -1.36 -22.73
C ALA A 166 7.82 -0.79 -21.36
N TRP A 167 6.98 -0.97 -20.34
CA TRP A 167 7.30 -0.57 -18.97
C TRP A 167 8.51 -1.34 -18.43
N TYR A 168 8.56 -2.65 -18.65
CA TYR A 168 9.69 -3.46 -18.22
C TYR A 168 11.00 -3.03 -18.91
N THR A 169 10.96 -2.77 -20.22
CA THR A 169 12.11 -2.22 -20.96
C THR A 169 12.53 -0.85 -20.43
N TYR A 170 11.57 0.06 -20.20
CA TYR A 170 11.85 1.38 -19.64
C TYR A 170 12.49 1.30 -18.25
N VAL A 171 11.97 0.43 -17.38
CA VAL A 171 12.47 0.26 -16.01
C VAL A 171 13.89 -0.31 -15.98
N ASN A 172 14.22 -1.21 -16.90
CA ASN A 172 15.49 -1.94 -16.88
C ASN A 172 16.56 -1.39 -17.82
N SER A 173 16.21 -0.55 -18.81
CA SER A 173 17.19 0.04 -19.70
C SER A 173 18.09 1.04 -18.97
N LEU A 174 19.39 1.01 -19.30
CA LEU A 174 20.38 1.98 -18.80
C LEU A 174 20.17 3.39 -19.38
N ASP A 175 19.46 3.51 -20.50
CA ASP A 175 19.10 4.81 -21.08
C ASP A 175 17.98 5.52 -20.29
N TYR A 176 17.35 4.81 -19.35
CA TYR A 176 16.23 5.28 -18.55
C TYR A 176 16.47 5.06 -17.06
N LEU A 177 15.88 4.02 -16.44
CA LEU A 177 15.89 3.85 -14.99
C LEU A 177 16.94 2.85 -14.46
N GLY A 178 17.40 1.90 -15.29
CA GLY A 178 18.44 0.94 -14.93
C GLY A 178 18.21 0.15 -13.64
N ARG A 179 16.95 -0.21 -13.31
CA ARG A 179 16.57 -0.75 -11.99
C ARG A 179 16.87 -2.22 -11.77
N ASP A 180 17.20 -2.98 -12.81
CA ASP A 180 17.38 -4.46 -12.76
C ASP A 180 16.21 -5.18 -12.07
N ALA A 181 14.98 -4.73 -12.35
CA ALA A 181 13.74 -5.28 -11.85
C ALA A 181 13.50 -6.68 -12.43
N PRO A 182 13.34 -7.73 -11.59
CA PRO A 182 13.08 -9.09 -12.06
C PRO A 182 11.79 -9.22 -12.88
N ASN A 183 11.73 -10.21 -13.77
CA ASN A 183 10.50 -10.49 -14.50
C ASN A 183 9.34 -10.79 -13.54
N GLY A 184 8.19 -10.14 -13.75
CA GLY A 184 7.02 -10.25 -12.88
C GLY A 184 7.08 -9.41 -11.59
N SER A 185 8.08 -8.54 -11.41
CA SER A 185 8.20 -7.68 -10.22
C SER A 185 7.57 -6.29 -10.35
N LEU A 186 7.00 -5.96 -11.52
CA LEU A 186 6.25 -4.73 -11.71
C LEU A 186 4.81 -4.93 -11.24
N TYR A 187 4.35 -4.01 -10.39
CA TYR A 187 3.00 -3.98 -9.85
C TYR A 187 2.29 -2.72 -10.32
N ILE A 188 0.99 -2.84 -10.56
CA ILE A 188 0.09 -1.72 -10.71
C ILE A 188 -0.93 -1.74 -9.57
N VAL A 189 -1.07 -0.61 -8.90
CA VAL A 189 -1.92 -0.46 -7.71
C VAL A 189 -3.36 -0.28 -8.16
N THR A 190 -4.24 -1.21 -7.79
CA THR A 190 -5.69 -1.08 -8.04
C THR A 190 -6.46 -0.58 -6.82
N GLY A 191 -5.82 -0.60 -5.65
CA GLY A 191 -6.40 -0.16 -4.40
C GLY A 191 -5.33 -0.05 -3.33
N CYS A 192 -5.57 0.76 -2.31
CA CYS A 192 -4.68 0.91 -1.17
C CYS A 192 -5.48 1.28 0.08
N ASP A 193 -4.96 0.86 1.23
CA ASP A 193 -5.50 1.23 2.54
C ASP A 193 -4.51 2.18 3.20
N LYS A 194 -5.01 3.30 3.72
CA LYS A 194 -4.18 4.38 4.27
C LYS A 194 -4.56 4.70 5.69
N THR A 195 -3.58 5.04 6.50
CA THR A 195 -3.79 5.56 7.84
C THR A 195 -2.67 6.54 8.17
N ASP A 196 -2.93 7.45 9.10
CA ASP A 196 -1.97 8.40 9.65
C ASP A 196 -1.37 7.91 10.97
N SER A 197 -1.83 6.77 11.49
CA SER A 197 -1.38 6.20 12.75
C SER A 197 -1.42 4.67 12.69
N TRP A 198 -0.25 4.04 12.85
CA TRP A 198 -0.11 2.59 12.85
C TRP A 198 1.02 2.12 13.76
N GLY A 199 1.01 0.83 14.09
CA GLY A 199 2.12 0.12 14.70
C GLY A 199 2.22 -1.29 14.12
N THR A 200 3.44 -1.80 13.96
CA THR A 200 3.70 -3.16 13.45
C THR A 200 4.50 -3.97 14.47
N ALA A 201 4.25 -5.27 14.53
CA ALA A 201 5.00 -6.23 15.36
C ALA A 201 4.98 -7.62 14.71
#